data_AF-A0A934URE8-F1
#
_entry.id   AF-A0A934URE8-F1
#
_cell.length_a   1.000
_cell.length_b   1.000
_cell.length_c   1.000
_cell.angle_alpha   90.00
_cell.angle_beta   90.00
_cell.angle_gamma   90.00
#
_symmetry.space_group_name_H-M   'P 1'
#
loop_
_entity.id
_entity.type
_entity.pdbx_description
1 polymer ?
#
loop_
_entity_poly.entity_id
_entity_poly.type
_entity_poly.pdbx_seq_one_letter_code
_entity_poly.pdbx_strand_id
1 'polypeptide(L)'
;MRLARISLAVLPLVLLAACTVNPRPVVVNTPPAVVATTPATTAMGASGSIVIPMSAMPPAGLCRVWVPGVDPAAQQLPGNCADAASKLPAGGVLIRG
;
A
#
# COMPACT_ATOMS: atom_id res chain seq x y z
N MET A 1 66.30 -1.83 -3.49
CA MET A 1 66.10 -0.36 -3.55
C MET A 1 65.65 -0.02 -4.97
N ARG A 2 64.51 0.56 -5.33
CA ARG A 2 63.31 1.08 -4.67
C ARG A 2 62.16 0.74 -5.64
N LEU A 3 61.20 -0.12 -5.25
CA LEU A 3 59.96 -0.30 -6.02
C LEU A 3 59.14 0.99 -5.90
N ALA A 4 58.91 1.65 -7.03
CA ALA A 4 58.08 2.85 -7.12
C ALA A 4 56.63 2.49 -6.81
N ARG A 5 56.14 2.98 -5.66
CA ARG A 5 54.74 2.92 -5.25
C ARG A 5 53.96 3.98 -6.01
N ILE A 6 53.39 3.62 -7.15
CA ILE A 6 52.46 4.50 -7.87
C ILE A 6 51.07 4.26 -7.29
N SER A 7 50.72 5.11 -6.33
CA SER A 7 49.42 5.16 -5.67
C SER A 7 48.33 5.57 -6.66
N LEU A 8 47.62 4.59 -7.23
CA LEU A 8 46.47 4.85 -8.10
C LEU A 8 45.21 4.94 -7.24
N ALA A 9 45.01 6.10 -6.61
CA ALA A 9 43.79 6.42 -5.87
C ALA A 9 43.05 7.53 -6.60
N VAL A 10 42.16 7.17 -7.53
CA VAL A 10 41.13 8.08 -8.05
C VAL A 10 39.83 7.30 -8.12
N LEU A 11 39.12 7.29 -6.99
CA LEU A 11 37.74 6.81 -6.88
C LEU A 11 36.84 8.04 -7.00
N PRO A 12 36.12 8.29 -8.11
CA PRO A 12 35.13 9.34 -8.14
C PRO A 12 33.87 8.82 -7.43
N LEU A 13 33.70 9.23 -6.19
CA LEU A 13 32.50 9.04 -5.38
C LEU A 13 31.41 9.98 -5.91
N VAL A 14 30.62 9.50 -6.89
CA VAL A 14 29.47 10.25 -7.42
C VAL A 14 28.28 10.07 -6.46
N LEU A 15 28.07 11.05 -5.58
CA LEU A 15 26.84 11.17 -4.77
C LEU A 15 25.67 11.57 -5.67
N LEU A 16 24.72 10.66 -5.90
CA LEU A 16 23.41 11.04 -6.45
C LEU A 16 22.55 11.62 -5.32
N ALA A 17 22.07 12.85 -5.56
CA ALA A 17 21.22 13.65 -4.69
C ALA A 17 19.86 12.97 -4.42
N ALA A 18 19.44 12.98 -3.16
CA ALA A 18 18.17 12.45 -2.69
C ALA A 18 17.02 13.43 -3.00
N CYS A 19 15.98 12.97 -3.69
CA CYS A 19 14.72 13.71 -3.85
C CYS A 19 13.91 13.62 -2.55
N THR A 20 13.94 14.66 -1.71
CA THR A 20 13.03 14.76 -0.55
C THR A 20 11.71 15.40 -0.98
N VAL A 21 10.71 14.55 -1.27
CA VAL A 21 9.32 14.99 -1.45
C VAL A 21 8.76 15.28 -0.06
N ASN A 22 8.46 16.55 0.23
CA ASN A 22 7.84 16.97 1.49
C ASN A 22 6.36 17.32 1.24
N PRO A 23 5.40 16.38 1.39
CA PRO A 23 4.00 16.68 1.17
C PRO A 23 3.44 17.48 2.35
N ARG A 24 2.93 18.69 2.07
CA ARG A 24 2.14 19.45 3.05
C ARG A 24 0.77 18.77 3.24
N PRO A 25 0.23 18.69 4.46
CA PRO A 25 -1.12 18.20 4.68
C PRO A 25 -2.14 19.23 4.18
N VAL A 26 -3.01 18.82 3.24
CA VAL A 26 -4.17 19.60 2.81
C VAL A 26 -5.32 19.29 3.75
N VAL A 27 -5.72 20.27 4.55
CA VAL A 27 -6.94 20.19 5.38
C VAL A 27 -8.11 20.68 4.53
N VAL A 28 -8.98 19.78 4.07
CA VAL A 28 -10.22 20.15 3.38
C VAL A 28 -11.38 20.01 4.37
N ASN A 29 -11.73 21.12 5.02
CA ASN A 29 -13.01 21.28 5.69
C ASN A 29 -14.04 21.80 4.68
N THR A 30 -14.98 20.96 4.24
CA THR A 30 -16.45 21.21 4.23
C THR A 30 -17.20 20.21 3.33
N PRO A 31 -18.38 19.71 3.74
CA PRO A 31 -19.24 18.87 2.91
C PRO A 31 -20.24 19.70 2.08
N PRO A 32 -20.62 19.21 0.90
CA PRO A 32 -22.04 18.87 0.73
C PRO A 32 -22.24 17.51 0.07
N ALA A 33 -23.37 16.88 0.40
CA ALA A 33 -23.81 15.63 -0.19
C ALA A 33 -24.08 15.81 -1.70
N VAL A 34 -23.30 15.13 -2.53
CA VAL A 34 -23.61 14.93 -3.95
C VAL A 34 -23.81 13.43 -4.18
N VAL A 35 -24.98 13.08 -4.69
CA VAL A 35 -25.35 11.73 -5.13
C VAL A 35 -24.43 11.37 -6.29
N ALA A 36 -23.45 10.50 -6.05
CA ALA A 36 -22.49 10.07 -7.05
C ALA A 36 -22.96 8.79 -7.75
N THR A 37 -23.53 8.91 -8.94
CA THR A 37 -23.55 7.86 -9.96
C THR A 37 -22.29 8.01 -10.81
N THR A 38 -21.20 7.34 -10.42
CA THR A 38 -19.94 7.31 -11.19
C THR A 38 -19.45 5.86 -11.31
N PRO A 39 -19.12 5.35 -12.52
CA PRO A 39 -18.50 4.04 -12.65
C PRO A 39 -17.10 4.07 -12.01
N ALA A 40 -16.79 3.01 -11.25
CA ALA A 40 -15.60 2.87 -10.41
C ALA A 40 -14.31 3.19 -11.18
N THR A 41 -13.84 4.43 -11.02
CA THR A 41 -12.51 4.86 -11.47
C THR A 41 -11.57 4.71 -10.27
N THR A 42 -10.64 3.77 -10.40
CA THR A 42 -9.39 3.58 -9.64
C THR A 42 -9.36 4.22 -8.25
N ALA A 43 -9.66 3.43 -7.22
CA ALA A 43 -9.37 3.79 -5.82
C ALA A 43 -7.87 3.70 -5.55
N MET A 44 -7.08 4.62 -6.11
CA MET A 44 -5.73 4.91 -5.64
C MET A 44 -5.86 5.96 -4.55
N GLY A 45 -6.19 5.49 -3.34
CA GLY A 45 -6.39 6.34 -2.17
C GLY A 45 -5.06 6.89 -1.67
N ALA A 46 -4.80 8.17 -1.98
CA ALA A 46 -3.86 9.00 -1.25
C ALA A 46 -4.27 9.02 0.23
N SER A 47 -3.49 8.34 1.10
CA SER A 47 -3.74 8.26 2.55
C SER A 47 -5.23 8.06 2.90
N GLY A 48 -5.89 7.12 2.21
CA GLY A 48 -7.34 7.02 2.13
C GLY A 48 -7.91 5.83 2.90
N SER A 49 -8.90 6.07 3.75
CA SER A 49 -9.64 5.01 4.46
C SER A 49 -10.22 4.01 3.47
N ILE A 50 -9.78 2.75 3.57
CA ILE A 50 -10.34 1.63 2.82
C ILE A 50 -11.73 1.31 3.38
N VAL A 51 -12.76 1.44 2.55
CA VAL A 51 -14.14 1.11 2.92
C VAL A 51 -14.39 -0.36 2.58
N ILE A 52 -14.59 -1.19 3.60
CA ILE A 52 -14.93 -2.61 3.48
C ILE A 52 -16.44 -2.75 3.73
N PRO A 53 -17.22 -3.34 2.80
CA PRO A 53 -18.65 -3.56 3.04
C PRO A 53 -18.88 -4.55 4.19
N MET A 54 -19.96 -4.39 4.96
CA MET A 54 -20.26 -5.32 6.06
C MET A 54 -20.56 -6.75 5.59
N SER A 55 -21.15 -6.92 4.40
CA SER A 55 -21.34 -8.24 3.78
C SER A 55 -20.02 -8.96 3.46
N ALA A 56 -18.92 -8.20 3.48
CA ALA A 56 -17.57 -8.65 3.26
C ALA A 56 -16.86 -9.01 4.58
N MET A 57 -17.53 -8.90 5.72
CA MET A 57 -16.93 -9.31 6.99
C MET A 57 -16.88 -10.84 7.07
N PRO A 58 -15.70 -11.46 7.33
CA PRO A 58 -15.65 -12.88 7.63
C PRO A 58 -16.40 -13.18 8.94
N PRO A 59 -16.91 -14.41 9.14
CA PRO A 59 -17.53 -14.81 10.40
C PRO A 59 -16.48 -14.87 11.52
N ALA A 60 -16.96 -14.83 12.77
CA ALA A 60 -16.12 -14.84 13.96
C ALA A 60 -15.08 -15.96 13.94
N GLY A 61 -13.82 -15.61 14.17
CA GLY A 61 -12.71 -16.56 14.21
C GLY A 61 -12.10 -16.90 12.85
N LEU A 62 -12.65 -16.41 11.74
CA LEU A 62 -12.02 -16.47 10.41
C LEU A 62 -11.39 -15.14 10.03
N CYS A 63 -10.41 -15.21 9.13
CA CYS A 63 -9.81 -14.05 8.52
C CYS A 63 -10.00 -14.06 7.00
N ARG A 64 -9.93 -12.88 6.39
CA ARG A 64 -10.02 -12.71 4.96
C ARG A 64 -9.05 -11.65 4.46
N VAL A 65 -8.42 -11.90 3.33
CA VAL A 65 -7.61 -10.91 2.62
C VAL A 65 -8.51 -10.02 1.78
N TRP A 66 -8.35 -8.71 1.89
CA TRP A 66 -9.05 -7.71 1.11
C TRP A 66 -8.06 -6.91 0.28
N VAL A 67 -8.23 -6.94 -1.03
CA VAL A 67 -7.38 -6.20 -1.96
C VAL A 67 -8.14 -5.00 -2.50
N PRO A 68 -7.72 -3.75 -2.22
CA PRO A 68 -8.36 -2.56 -2.77
C PRO A 68 -8.39 -2.59 -4.30
N GLY A 69 -9.53 -2.22 -4.89
CA GLY A 69 -9.72 -2.18 -6.34
C GLY A 69 -10.08 -3.53 -6.98
N VAL A 70 -10.10 -4.63 -6.22
CA VAL A 70 -10.62 -5.93 -6.68
C VAL A 70 -12.12 -6.03 -6.37
N ASP A 71 -12.90 -6.50 -7.35
CA ASP A 71 -14.34 -6.70 -7.21
C ASP A 71 -14.68 -7.60 -6.01
N PRO A 72 -15.68 -7.26 -5.17
CA PRO A 72 -16.00 -8.02 -3.96
C PRO A 72 -16.32 -9.51 -4.21
N ALA A 73 -16.89 -9.88 -5.37
CA ALA A 73 -17.17 -11.27 -5.71
C ALA A 73 -15.91 -12.04 -6.16
N ALA A 74 -14.88 -11.32 -6.61
CA ALA A 74 -13.58 -11.87 -6.98
C ALA A 74 -12.59 -11.92 -5.80
N GLN A 75 -12.93 -11.34 -4.64
CA GLN A 75 -12.10 -11.42 -3.44
C GLN A 75 -12.01 -12.87 -2.94
N GLN A 76 -10.91 -13.19 -2.26
CA GLN A 76 -10.74 -14.51 -1.66
C GLN A 76 -11.78 -14.76 -0.57
N LEU A 77 -12.26 -16.00 -0.48
CA LEU A 77 -13.15 -16.42 0.59
C LEU A 77 -12.44 -16.36 1.97
N PRO A 78 -13.20 -16.18 3.07
CA PRO A 78 -12.67 -16.33 4.42
C PRO A 78 -11.99 -17.68 4.65
N GLY A 79 -10.95 -17.68 5.48
CA GLY A 79 -10.22 -18.89 5.86
C GLY A 79 -9.45 -18.72 7.16
N ASN A 80 -8.48 -19.61 7.38
CA ASN A 80 -7.60 -19.56 8.55
C ASN A 80 -6.76 -18.28 8.55
N CYS A 81 -6.62 -17.66 9.73
CA CYS A 81 -5.87 -16.41 9.90
C CYS A 81 -4.37 -16.51 9.62
N ALA A 82 -3.73 -17.62 9.96
CA ALA A 82 -2.31 -17.83 9.69
C ALA A 82 -2.05 -17.95 8.19
N ASP A 83 -2.88 -18.71 7.49
CA ASP A 83 -2.79 -18.85 6.03
C ASP A 83 -3.07 -17.52 5.31
N ALA A 84 -4.10 -16.79 5.73
CA ALA A 84 -4.46 -15.51 5.16
C ALA A 84 -3.38 -14.45 5.39
N ALA A 85 -2.77 -14.40 6.58
CA ALA A 85 -1.65 -13.52 6.87
C ALA A 85 -0.41 -13.87 6.03
N SER A 86 -0.11 -15.16 5.87
CA SER A 86 1.06 -15.63 5.10
C SER A 86 0.95 -15.35 3.60
N LYS A 87 -0.28 -15.22 3.09
CA LYS A 87 -0.58 -14.94 1.67
C LYS A 87 -0.99 -13.50 1.40
N LEU A 88 -0.82 -12.60 2.37
CA LEU A 88 -1.25 -11.21 2.27
C LEU A 88 -0.39 -10.47 1.22
N PRO A 89 -0.97 -10.04 0.07
CA PRO A 89 -0.21 -9.31 -0.94
C PRO A 89 0.09 -7.88 -0.47
N ALA A 90 1.10 -7.25 -1.09
CA ALA A 90 1.39 -5.84 -0.85
C ALA A 90 0.18 -4.96 -1.15
N GLY A 91 -0.20 -4.10 -0.21
CA GLY A 91 -1.39 -3.24 -0.30
C GLY A 91 -2.71 -3.95 0.03
N GLY A 92 -2.69 -5.25 0.35
CA GLY A 92 -3.84 -5.97 0.89
C GLY A 92 -4.05 -5.68 2.38
N VAL A 93 -5.29 -5.86 2.84
CA VAL A 93 -5.71 -5.72 4.24
C VAL A 93 -6.19 -7.06 4.76
N LEU A 94 -5.71 -7.47 5.94
CA LEU A 94 -6.23 -8.65 6.63
C LEU A 94 -7.42 -8.24 7.51
N ILE A 95 -8.61 -8.76 7.20
CA ILE A 95 -9.84 -8.55 7.96
C ILE A 95 -10.04 -9.74 8.90
N ARG A 96 -10.39 -9.50 10.16
CA ARG A 96 -10.70 -10.53 11.16
C ARG A 96 -12.15 -10.39 11.62
N GLY A 97 -12.89 -11.49 11.52
CA GLY A 97 -14.29 -11.60 11.94
C GLY A 97 -14.47 -11.74 13.44
#